data_AF-A0A1H8FYU5-F1
#
_entry.id   AF-A0A1H8FYU5-F1
#
_cell.length_a   1.000
_cell.length_b   1.000
_cell.length_c   1.000
_cell.angle_alpha   90.00
_cell.angle_beta   90.00
_cell.angle_gamma   90.00
#
_symmetry.space_group_name_H-M   'P 1'
#
loop_
_entity.id
_entity.type
_entity.pdbx_description
1 polymer ?
#
loop_
_entity_poly.entity_id
_entity_poly.type
_entity_poly.pdbx_seq_one_letter_code
_entity_poly.pdbx_strand_id
1 'polypeptide(L)'
;MKKHLCNLITGFFITSGMLSLSVPALATTTIEVYKSPTCGCCSKWVDHMRDHGFTVITKDVGNKEIRKKVGMSETLGSCHTALVNGYVMEGHIPAPDIIRFLKEKPDALGLAVPDMPHGSPGMEGRRVDPYNVLKVNAPGDTRRDAEIYQRYDPYANKAANKAASTAPATPASKNDAEGFSSIMRLKN
;
A
#
# COMPACT_ATOMS: atom_id res chain seq x y z
N MET A 1 60.08 -48.97 43.14
CA MET A 1 61.20 -48.69 42.20
C MET A 1 60.68 -48.87 40.79
N LYS A 2 61.06 -47.96 39.87
CA LYS A 2 60.84 -47.96 38.40
C LYS A 2 59.39 -47.69 37.98
N LYS A 3 58.96 -46.43 37.75
CA LYS A 3 59.14 -45.60 36.53
C LYS A 3 59.04 -46.44 35.25
N HIS A 4 58.00 -46.23 34.44
CA HIS A 4 58.12 -45.89 33.01
C HIS A 4 56.78 -45.38 32.46
N LEU A 5 56.83 -44.10 32.08
CA LEU A 5 55.92 -43.32 31.26
C LEU A 5 55.87 -43.91 29.83
N CYS A 6 54.69 -44.01 29.20
CA CYS A 6 54.61 -44.12 27.75
C CYS A 6 53.28 -43.56 27.19
N ASN A 7 53.39 -42.33 26.69
CA ASN A 7 52.77 -41.73 25.51
C ASN A 7 51.24 -41.70 25.29
N LEU A 8 50.75 -40.46 25.35
CA LEU A 8 49.66 -39.85 24.58
C LEU A 8 49.39 -40.52 23.21
N ILE A 9 48.13 -40.86 22.97
CA ILE A 9 47.48 -40.61 21.68
C ILE A 9 46.08 -40.06 21.98
N THR A 10 45.97 -38.75 22.12
CA THR A 10 44.69 -38.05 22.17
C THR A 10 44.17 -37.97 20.73
N GLY A 11 43.32 -38.91 20.32
CA GLY A 11 42.66 -38.89 19.02
C GLY A 11 41.67 -37.73 18.95
N PHE A 12 42.01 -36.69 18.19
CA PHE A 12 41.12 -35.57 17.92
C PHE A 12 40.18 -35.99 16.78
N PHE A 13 39.00 -36.53 17.11
CA PHE A 13 37.93 -36.75 16.14
C PHE A 13 37.40 -35.38 15.71
N ILE A 14 37.83 -34.89 14.55
CA ILE A 14 37.25 -33.72 13.90
C ILE A 14 35.89 -34.15 13.36
N THR A 15 34.84 -34.02 14.19
CA THR A 15 33.46 -34.13 13.76
C THR A 15 33.13 -32.88 12.94
N SER A 16 33.33 -32.97 11.63
CA SER A 16 32.88 -31.95 10.68
C SER A 16 31.35 -31.92 10.65
N GLY A 17 30.75 -31.07 11.49
CA GLY A 17 29.31 -30.84 11.49
C GLY A 17 28.89 -30.12 10.22
N MET A 18 28.14 -30.81 9.34
CA MET A 18 27.40 -30.18 8.25
C MET A 18 26.34 -29.26 8.87
N LEU A 19 26.61 -27.95 8.86
CA LEU A 19 25.66 -26.93 9.21
C LEU A 19 24.68 -26.78 8.05
N SER A 20 23.54 -27.46 8.12
CA SER A 20 22.43 -27.29 7.17
C SER A 20 21.85 -25.88 7.35
N LEU A 21 22.19 -24.94 6.46
CA LEU A 21 21.45 -23.69 6.33
C LEU A 21 20.08 -24.01 5.71
N SER A 22 19.04 -24.04 6.53
CA SER A 22 17.66 -24.02 6.04
C SER A 22 17.42 -22.68 5.34
N VAL A 23 17.38 -22.69 4.01
CA VAL A 23 16.94 -21.53 3.24
C VAL A 23 15.42 -21.45 3.39
N PRO A 24 14.86 -20.38 3.99
CA PRO A 24 13.41 -20.25 4.03
C PRO A 24 12.89 -20.14 2.61
N ALA A 25 11.99 -21.04 2.22
CA ALA A 25 11.26 -20.88 0.97
C ALA A 25 10.49 -19.56 1.05
N LEU A 26 10.78 -18.62 0.14
CA LEU A 26 10.00 -17.40 -0.02
C LEU A 26 8.62 -17.80 -0.55
N ALA A 27 7.67 -18.04 0.34
CA ALA A 27 6.29 -18.28 -0.03
C ALA A 27 5.71 -16.96 -0.55
N THR A 28 5.44 -16.90 -1.85
CA THR A 28 4.75 -15.79 -2.48
C THR A 28 3.27 -15.78 -2.05
N THR A 29 2.73 -14.58 -1.77
CA THR A 29 1.32 -14.44 -1.41
C THR A 29 0.46 -14.80 -2.62
N THR A 30 -0.39 -15.81 -2.48
CA THR A 30 -1.31 -16.21 -3.55
C THR A 30 -2.60 -15.39 -3.48
N ILE A 31 -3.05 -14.88 -4.62
CA ILE A 31 -4.30 -14.14 -4.77
C ILE A 31 -5.14 -14.76 -5.88
N GLU A 32 -6.39 -15.08 -5.58
CA GLU A 32 -7.36 -15.61 -6.53
C GLU A 32 -8.22 -14.48 -7.08
N VAL A 33 -8.33 -14.32 -8.39
CA VAL A 33 -8.99 -13.18 -9.04
C VAL A 33 -10.11 -13.67 -9.94
N TYR A 34 -11.33 -13.27 -9.63
CA TYR A 34 -12.53 -13.53 -10.42
C TYR A 34 -12.80 -12.35 -11.34
N LYS A 35 -12.80 -12.60 -12.65
CA LYS A 35 -12.97 -11.56 -13.68
C LYS A 35 -13.66 -12.12 -14.91
N SER A 36 -14.15 -11.24 -15.78
CA SER A 36 -14.56 -11.65 -17.12
C SER A 36 -13.33 -12.03 -17.97
N PRO A 37 -13.41 -13.07 -18.83
CA PRO A 37 -12.32 -13.42 -19.76
C PRO A 37 -11.96 -12.27 -20.71
N THR A 38 -12.92 -11.40 -21.03
CA THR A 38 -12.76 -10.31 -22.00
C THR A 38 -12.43 -8.96 -21.36
N CYS A 39 -12.29 -8.89 -20.03
CA CYS A 39 -11.99 -7.65 -19.33
C CYS A 39 -10.50 -7.28 -19.43
N GLY A 40 -10.15 -6.41 -20.38
CA GLY A 40 -8.75 -6.01 -20.63
C GLY A 40 -8.09 -5.29 -19.45
N CYS A 41 -8.79 -4.39 -18.76
CA CYS A 41 -8.23 -3.69 -17.59
C CYS A 41 -8.01 -4.63 -16.40
N CYS A 42 -8.90 -5.61 -16.19
CA CYS A 42 -8.72 -6.65 -15.17
C CYS A 42 -7.45 -7.47 -15.42
N SER A 43 -7.14 -7.80 -16.69
CA SER A 43 -5.91 -8.50 -17.05
C SER A 43 -4.67 -7.66 -16.76
N LYS A 44 -4.69 -6.35 -17.06
CA LYS A 44 -3.59 -5.44 -16.70
C LYS A 44 -3.39 -5.33 -15.20
N TRP A 45 -4.47 -5.29 -14.43
CA TRP A 45 -4.38 -5.30 -12.96
C TRP A 45 -3.77 -6.61 -12.44
N VAL A 46 -4.11 -7.75 -13.04
CA VAL A 46 -3.49 -9.04 -12.73
C VAL A 46 -1.98 -9.00 -12.99
N ASP A 47 -1.54 -8.41 -14.10
CA ASP A 47 -0.11 -8.26 -14.39
C ASP A 47 0.57 -7.33 -13.38
N HIS A 48 -0.06 -6.21 -13.02
CA HIS A 48 0.41 -5.33 -11.94
C HIS A 48 0.60 -6.09 -10.62
N MET A 49 -0.31 -7.00 -10.25
CA MET A 49 -0.16 -7.81 -9.05
C MET A 49 1.01 -8.80 -9.15
N ARG A 50 1.23 -9.43 -10.32
CA ARG A 50 2.37 -10.31 -10.55
C ARG A 50 3.70 -9.56 -10.44
N ASP A 51 3.76 -8.37 -11.01
CA ASP A 51 4.94 -7.50 -10.95
C ASP A 51 5.29 -7.07 -9.51
N HIS A 52 4.30 -7.09 -8.61
CA HIS A 52 4.48 -6.83 -7.17
C HIS A 52 4.68 -8.11 -6.34
N GLY A 53 4.99 -9.25 -6.97
CA GLY A 53 5.40 -10.47 -6.29
C GLY A 53 4.25 -11.38 -5.80
N PHE A 54 3.02 -11.12 -6.24
CA PHE A 54 1.91 -12.03 -5.97
C PHE A 54 1.87 -13.19 -6.96
N THR A 55 1.55 -14.39 -6.46
CA THR A 55 1.13 -15.50 -7.31
C THR A 55 -0.36 -15.34 -7.62
N VAL A 56 -0.70 -15.01 -8.87
CA VAL A 56 -2.08 -14.70 -9.26
C VAL A 56 -2.73 -15.89 -9.98
N ILE A 57 -3.84 -16.38 -9.43
CA ILE A 57 -4.70 -17.40 -10.04
C ILE A 57 -5.97 -16.73 -10.55
N THR A 58 -6.28 -16.85 -11.84
CA THR A 58 -7.48 -16.23 -12.43
C THR A 58 -8.64 -17.23 -12.56
N LYS A 59 -9.86 -16.74 -12.33
CA LYS A 59 -11.13 -17.42 -12.60
C LYS A 59 -11.92 -16.57 -13.61
N ASP A 60 -11.96 -17.04 -14.85
CA ASP A 60 -12.55 -16.31 -15.98
C ASP A 60 -14.06 -16.56 -16.13
N VAL A 61 -14.83 -16.25 -15.07
CA VAL A 61 -16.27 -16.52 -14.97
C VAL A 61 -17.11 -15.25 -14.73
N GLY A 62 -16.47 -14.07 -14.71
CA GLY A 62 -17.06 -12.85 -14.14
C GLY A 62 -16.96 -12.84 -12.62
N ASN A 63 -17.45 -11.77 -11.98
CA ASN A 63 -17.29 -11.59 -10.53
C ASN A 63 -18.58 -11.32 -9.75
N LYS A 64 -19.75 -11.20 -10.40
CA LYS A 64 -21.02 -10.90 -9.72
C LYS A 64 -21.38 -11.94 -8.65
N GLU A 65 -21.22 -13.23 -8.96
CA GLU A 65 -21.54 -14.31 -8.05
C GLU A 65 -20.62 -14.33 -6.83
N ILE A 66 -19.29 -14.21 -7.06
CA ILE A 66 -18.34 -14.20 -5.96
C ILE A 66 -18.50 -12.95 -5.08
N ARG A 67 -18.73 -11.77 -5.67
CA ARG A 67 -18.98 -10.53 -4.94
C ARG A 67 -20.14 -10.70 -3.96
N LYS A 68 -21.27 -11.21 -4.46
CA LYS A 68 -22.44 -11.48 -3.63
C LYS A 68 -22.13 -12.51 -2.54
N LYS A 69 -21.41 -13.59 -2.88
CA LYS A 69 -21.04 -14.66 -1.95
C LYS A 69 -20.16 -14.16 -0.79
N VAL A 70 -19.22 -13.25 -1.07
CA VAL A 70 -18.35 -12.66 -0.04
C VAL A 70 -18.98 -11.46 0.67
N GLY A 71 -20.22 -11.10 0.31
CA GLY A 71 -20.98 -10.04 0.96
C GLY A 71 -20.51 -8.62 0.63
N MET A 72 -19.77 -8.43 -0.46
CA MET A 72 -19.41 -7.10 -0.92
C MET A 72 -20.64 -6.42 -1.56
N SER A 73 -21.01 -5.23 -1.10
CA SER A 73 -22.17 -4.48 -1.61
C SER A 73 -21.98 -4.08 -3.08
N GLU A 74 -23.07 -4.04 -3.85
CA GLU A 74 -23.03 -3.54 -5.24
C GLU A 74 -22.57 -2.08 -5.31
N THR A 75 -22.81 -1.28 -4.26
CA THR A 75 -22.35 0.13 -4.21
C THR A 75 -20.81 0.27 -4.13
N LEU A 76 -20.13 -0.81 -3.75
CA LEU A 76 -18.67 -0.92 -3.71
C LEU A 76 -18.11 -1.70 -4.91
N GLY A 77 -18.99 -2.23 -5.78
CA GLY A 77 -18.61 -3.13 -6.85
C GLY A 77 -17.72 -2.50 -7.93
N SER A 78 -16.88 -3.33 -8.53
CA SER A 78 -16.00 -3.01 -9.65
C SER A 78 -16.06 -4.09 -10.75
N CYS A 79 -15.03 -4.21 -11.59
CA CYS A 79 -14.97 -5.16 -12.71
C CYS A 79 -14.42 -6.55 -12.33
N HIS A 80 -13.76 -6.67 -11.19
CA HIS A 80 -13.22 -7.93 -10.67
C HIS A 80 -13.23 -7.95 -9.14
N THR A 81 -13.19 -9.15 -8.59
CA THR A 81 -13.13 -9.42 -7.14
C THR A 81 -12.01 -10.41 -6.90
N ALA A 82 -11.14 -10.12 -5.95
CA ALA A 82 -10.02 -10.99 -5.62
C ALA A 82 -10.01 -11.40 -4.14
N LEU A 83 -9.49 -12.59 -3.85
CA LEU A 83 -9.42 -13.17 -2.51
C LEU A 83 -7.97 -13.46 -2.16
N VAL A 84 -7.54 -13.00 -0.99
CA VAL A 84 -6.18 -13.21 -0.49
C VAL A 84 -6.17 -13.24 1.04
N ASN A 85 -5.60 -14.31 1.62
CA ASN A 85 -5.47 -14.50 3.06
C ASN A 85 -6.78 -14.27 3.86
N GLY A 86 -7.93 -14.63 3.28
CA GLY A 86 -9.25 -14.46 3.89
C GLY A 86 -9.90 -13.08 3.66
N TYR A 87 -9.20 -12.14 3.06
CA TYR A 87 -9.72 -10.80 2.73
C TYR A 87 -10.21 -10.69 1.29
N VAL A 88 -11.14 -9.76 1.08
CA VAL A 88 -11.70 -9.41 -0.24
C VAL A 88 -11.02 -8.15 -0.79
N MET A 89 -10.62 -8.17 -2.05
CA MET A 89 -10.07 -7.03 -2.78
C MET A 89 -10.97 -6.76 -3.98
N GLU A 90 -11.78 -5.71 -3.92
CA GLU A 90 -12.73 -5.34 -4.98
C GLU A 90 -12.15 -4.24 -5.87
N GLY A 91 -11.97 -4.53 -7.15
CA GLY A 91 -11.55 -3.54 -8.14
C GLY A 91 -10.07 -3.17 -8.14
N HIS A 92 -9.76 -2.07 -8.82
CA HIS A 92 -8.41 -1.63 -9.19
C HIS A 92 -7.61 -1.04 -8.01
N ILE A 93 -7.39 -1.82 -6.97
CA ILE A 93 -6.63 -1.43 -5.78
C ILE A 93 -5.12 -1.51 -6.08
N PRO A 94 -4.31 -0.50 -5.73
CA PRO A 94 -2.85 -0.58 -5.84
C PRO A 94 -2.25 -1.70 -4.99
N ALA A 95 -1.39 -2.52 -5.59
CA ALA A 95 -0.67 -3.59 -4.89
C ALA A 95 0.04 -3.14 -3.59
N PRO A 96 0.68 -1.95 -3.50
CA PRO A 96 1.25 -1.47 -2.24
C PRO A 96 0.24 -1.35 -1.10
N ASP A 97 -1.00 -0.95 -1.40
CA ASP A 97 -2.07 -0.82 -0.41
C ASP A 97 -2.53 -2.19 0.08
N ILE A 98 -2.64 -3.17 -0.82
CA ILE A 98 -2.93 -4.58 -0.46
C ILE A 98 -1.81 -5.15 0.41
N ILE A 99 -0.54 -4.94 0.05
CA ILE A 99 0.61 -5.41 0.82
C ILE A 99 0.59 -4.80 2.23
N ARG A 100 0.37 -3.50 2.35
CA ARG A 100 0.24 -2.81 3.64
C ARG A 100 -0.91 -3.39 4.46
N PHE A 101 -2.08 -3.55 3.84
CA PHE A 101 -3.28 -4.06 4.49
C PHE A 101 -3.10 -5.49 5.02
N LEU A 102 -2.49 -6.37 4.22
CA LEU A 102 -2.19 -7.75 4.62
C LEU A 102 -1.13 -7.83 5.74
N LYS A 103 -0.25 -6.84 5.84
CA LYS A 103 0.70 -6.71 6.95
C LYS A 103 0.02 -6.25 8.23
N GLU A 104 -0.90 -5.30 8.13
CA GLU A 104 -1.67 -4.76 9.25
C GLU A 104 -2.67 -5.78 9.83
N LYS A 105 -3.20 -6.67 8.99
CA LYS A 105 -4.18 -7.71 9.36
C LYS A 105 -5.37 -7.15 10.17
N PRO A 106 -6.04 -6.07 9.70
CA PRO A 106 -7.15 -5.52 10.42
C PRO A 106 -8.33 -6.50 10.47
N ASP A 107 -9.21 -6.33 11.47
CA ASP A 107 -10.53 -6.95 11.48
C ASP A 107 -11.43 -6.20 10.49
N ALA A 108 -11.48 -6.70 9.26
CA ALA A 108 -12.25 -6.10 8.18
C ALA A 108 -12.58 -7.16 7.11
N LEU A 109 -13.60 -6.90 6.29
CA LEU A 109 -13.88 -7.69 5.11
C LEU A 109 -12.76 -7.56 4.07
N GLY A 110 -12.25 -6.35 3.86
CA GLY A 110 -11.16 -6.08 2.93
C GLY A 110 -11.13 -4.67 2.36
N LEU A 111 -10.63 -4.53 1.15
CA LEU A 111 -10.49 -3.25 0.45
C LEU A 111 -11.35 -3.19 -0.81
N ALA A 112 -11.76 -1.98 -1.18
CA ALA A 112 -12.46 -1.72 -2.43
C ALA A 112 -11.98 -0.42 -3.11
N VAL A 113 -11.80 -0.47 -4.43
CA VAL A 113 -11.85 0.68 -5.32
C VAL A 113 -13.10 0.51 -6.17
N PRO A 114 -14.22 1.15 -5.78
CA PRO A 114 -15.46 1.01 -6.52
C PRO A 114 -15.37 1.59 -7.93
N ASP A 115 -16.27 1.14 -8.82
CA ASP A 115 -16.32 1.54 -10.22
C ASP A 115 -15.00 1.20 -10.95
N MET A 116 -14.50 2.07 -11.84
CA MET A 116 -13.22 1.90 -12.55
C MET A 116 -12.57 3.26 -12.81
N PRO A 117 -12.01 3.93 -11.78
CA PRO A 117 -11.42 5.26 -11.94
C PRO A 117 -10.19 5.23 -12.85
N HIS A 118 -10.10 6.17 -13.78
CA HIS A 118 -8.94 6.25 -14.68
C HIS A 118 -7.67 6.58 -13.89
N GLY A 119 -6.56 5.95 -14.26
CA GLY A 119 -5.27 6.10 -13.59
C GLY A 119 -5.06 5.21 -12.36
N SER A 120 -6.06 4.43 -11.95
CA SER A 120 -5.84 3.27 -11.07
C SER A 120 -5.09 2.16 -11.82
N PRO A 121 -4.42 1.21 -11.13
CA PRO A 121 -3.63 0.17 -11.79
C PRO A 121 -4.45 -0.68 -12.76
N GLY A 122 -4.01 -0.80 -14.00
CA GLY A 122 -4.75 -1.43 -15.10
C GLY A 122 -5.77 -0.53 -15.82
N MET A 123 -6.02 0.67 -15.30
CA MET A 123 -6.86 1.73 -15.88
C MET A 123 -6.03 2.97 -16.28
N GLU A 124 -4.72 2.83 -16.47
CA GLU A 124 -3.83 3.92 -16.84
C GLU A 124 -4.15 4.47 -18.24
N GLY A 125 -3.93 5.77 -18.41
CA GLY A 125 -4.14 6.47 -19.68
C GLY A 125 -3.87 7.96 -19.54
N ARG A 126 -4.31 8.74 -20.52
CA ARG A 126 -4.14 10.21 -20.51
C ARG A 126 -4.94 10.93 -19.42
N ARG A 127 -6.06 10.34 -18.99
CA ARG A 127 -6.93 10.88 -17.93
C ARG A 127 -6.59 10.17 -16.63
N VAL A 128 -6.59 10.93 -15.53
CA VAL A 128 -6.45 10.40 -14.16
C VAL A 128 -7.57 11.01 -13.33
N ASP A 129 -8.39 10.16 -12.73
CA ASP A 129 -9.47 10.56 -11.83
C ASP A 129 -8.98 10.45 -10.38
N PRO A 130 -9.33 11.39 -9.49
CA PRO A 130 -9.12 11.19 -8.06
C PRO A 130 -10.02 10.03 -7.58
N TYR A 131 -9.48 9.17 -6.72
CA TYR A 131 -10.21 8.06 -6.14
C TYR A 131 -9.71 7.73 -4.73
N ASN A 132 -10.51 6.96 -4.01
CA ASN A 132 -10.14 6.43 -2.70
C ASN A 132 -10.09 4.91 -2.77
N VAL A 133 -9.12 4.34 -2.07
CA VAL A 133 -9.20 2.96 -1.61
C VAL A 133 -9.99 2.97 -0.30
N LEU A 134 -11.06 2.19 -0.25
CA LEU A 134 -11.96 2.10 0.89
C LEU A 134 -11.67 0.82 1.67
N LYS A 135 -11.63 0.90 3.00
CA LYS A 135 -11.67 -0.25 3.90
C LYS A 135 -13.12 -0.57 4.21
N VAL A 136 -13.50 -1.81 3.95
CA VAL A 136 -14.85 -2.35 4.17
C VAL A 136 -14.78 -3.21 5.42
N ASN A 137 -15.57 -2.88 6.44
CA ASN A 137 -15.45 -3.50 7.75
C ASN A 137 -16.19 -4.83 7.78
N ALA A 138 -17.42 -4.90 7.27
CA ALA A 138 -18.26 -6.09 7.34
C ALA A 138 -18.98 -6.40 6.01
N PRO A 139 -19.38 -7.67 5.80
CA PRO A 139 -20.33 -8.04 4.76
C PRO A 139 -21.60 -7.19 4.81
N GLY A 140 -22.01 -6.64 3.66
CA GLY A 140 -23.19 -5.80 3.52
C GLY A 140 -22.94 -4.30 3.64
N ASP A 141 -21.78 -3.88 4.17
CA ASP A 141 -21.38 -2.47 4.23
C ASP A 141 -21.49 -1.83 2.84
N THR A 142 -22.06 -0.63 2.79
CA THR A 142 -22.17 0.16 1.56
C THR A 142 -21.06 1.20 1.48
N ARG A 143 -20.99 1.93 0.36
CA ARG A 143 -20.04 3.04 0.19
C ARG A 143 -20.11 4.10 1.31
N ARG A 144 -21.25 4.23 2.02
CA ARG A 144 -21.41 5.18 3.13
C ARG A 144 -20.84 4.68 4.46
N ASP A 145 -20.75 3.38 4.61
CA ASP A 145 -20.29 2.71 5.84
C ASP A 145 -18.77 2.45 5.79
N ALA A 146 -18.20 2.41 4.58
CA ALA A 146 -16.79 2.19 4.36
C ALA A 146 -15.90 3.38 4.77
N GLU A 147 -14.73 3.07 5.32
CA GLU A 147 -13.74 4.05 5.74
C GLU A 147 -12.74 4.33 4.61
N ILE A 148 -12.24 5.56 4.51
CA ILE A 148 -11.16 5.87 3.56
C ILE A 148 -9.85 5.29 4.10
N TYR A 149 -9.29 4.33 3.38
CA TYR A 149 -7.99 3.71 3.70
C TYR A 149 -6.82 4.49 3.09
N GLN A 150 -6.97 4.92 1.83
CA GLN A 150 -5.96 5.71 1.13
C GLN A 150 -6.65 6.62 0.11
N ARG A 151 -6.17 7.87 0.00
CA ARG A 151 -6.61 8.81 -1.04
C ARG A 151 -5.57 8.89 -2.16
N TYR A 152 -6.05 8.88 -3.39
CA TYR A 152 -5.29 9.14 -4.60
C TYR A 152 -5.89 10.35 -5.30
N ASP A 153 -5.25 11.51 -5.14
CA ASP A 153 -5.67 12.75 -5.81
C ASP A 153 -4.50 13.33 -6.62
N PRO A 154 -4.51 13.19 -7.96
CA PRO A 154 -3.44 13.72 -8.81
C PRO A 154 -3.38 15.26 -8.83
N TYR A 155 -4.40 15.95 -8.28
CA TYR A 155 -4.53 17.40 -8.31
C TYR A 155 -4.27 18.09 -6.97
N ALA A 156 -4.06 17.34 -5.88
CA ALA A 156 -3.89 17.88 -4.52
C ALA A 156 -2.83 18.99 -4.44
N ASN A 157 -1.67 18.78 -5.07
CA ASN A 157 -0.58 19.77 -5.07
C ASN A 157 -0.91 21.01 -5.92
N LYS A 158 -1.67 20.86 -7.00
CA LYS A 158 -2.08 21.99 -7.85
C LYS A 158 -3.09 22.88 -7.14
N ALA A 159 -3.99 22.27 -6.37
CA ALA A 159 -4.95 23.00 -5.53
C ALA A 159 -4.25 23.73 -4.37
N ALA A 160 -3.33 23.06 -3.67
CA ALA A 160 -2.54 23.68 -2.60
C ALA A 160 -1.69 24.86 -3.10
N ASN A 161 -1.03 24.70 -4.25
CA ASN A 161 -0.22 25.77 -4.86
C ASN A 161 -1.09 26.94 -5.35
N LYS A 162 -2.29 26.65 -5.89
CA LYS A 162 -3.25 27.69 -6.27
C LYS A 162 -3.74 28.45 -5.03
N ALA A 163 -4.11 27.76 -3.96
CA ALA A 163 -4.57 28.36 -2.71
C ALA A 163 -3.50 29.25 -2.06
N ALA A 164 -2.24 28.79 -2.06
CA ALA A 164 -1.10 29.58 -1.58
C ALA A 164 -0.86 30.84 -2.44
N SER A 165 -1.06 30.75 -3.76
CA SER A 165 -0.91 31.90 -4.67
C SER A 165 -2.04 32.93 -4.60
N THR A 166 -3.20 32.56 -4.05
CA THR A 166 -4.39 33.42 -3.93
C THR A 166 -4.62 33.95 -2.52
N ALA A 167 -3.77 33.59 -1.56
CA ALA A 167 -3.87 34.12 -0.20
C ALA A 167 -3.51 35.62 -0.20
N PRO A 168 -4.36 36.51 0.33
CA PRO A 168 -4.06 37.93 0.39
C PRO A 168 -2.82 38.15 1.26
N ALA A 169 -1.84 38.88 0.72
CA ALA A 169 -0.66 39.29 1.47
C ALA A 169 -1.11 40.05 2.71
N THR A 170 -0.71 39.55 3.88
CA THR A 170 -0.97 40.22 5.16
C THR A 170 -0.37 41.63 5.10
N PRO A 171 -1.13 42.70 5.37
CA PRO A 171 -0.54 44.04 5.39
C PRO A 171 0.46 44.09 6.54
N ALA A 172 1.71 44.42 6.22
CA ALA A 172 2.75 44.68 7.20
C ALA A 172 2.27 45.79 8.14
N SER A 173 2.13 45.45 9.42
CA SER A 173 1.88 46.40 10.50
C SER A 173 3.02 47.43 10.54
N LYS A 174 2.70 48.68 10.19
CA LYS A 174 3.51 49.85 10.55
C LYS A 174 2.86 50.46 11.78
N ASN A 175 3.63 50.54 12.87
CA ASN A 175 3.48 51.30 14.11
C ASN A 175 4.72 50.87 14.94
N ASP A 176 5.67 51.71 15.35
CA ASP A 176 5.54 53.01 16.01
C ASP A 176 6.74 53.94 15.71
N ALA A 177 6.48 55.24 15.82
CA ALA A 177 7.40 56.35 15.68
C ALA A 177 7.95 56.84 17.04
N GLU A 178 8.92 57.75 16.94
CA GLU A 178 9.34 58.77 17.93
C GLU A 178 10.48 58.46 18.93
N GLY A 179 11.66 59.03 18.65
CA GLY A 179 12.34 59.98 19.55
C GLY A 179 13.38 59.47 20.57
N PHE A 180 14.67 59.82 20.37
CA PHE A 180 15.35 60.87 21.17
C PHE A 180 16.80 61.13 20.72
N SER A 181 17.20 62.38 20.90
CA SER A 181 18.40 63.09 20.46
C SER A 181 19.64 62.91 21.38
N SER A 182 20.80 63.39 20.89
CA SER A 182 22.16 63.44 21.47
C SER A 182 22.96 62.13 21.34
N ILE A 183 24.25 62.10 21.00
CA ILE A 183 25.38 62.71 21.71
C ILE A 183 26.60 62.94 20.76
N MET A 184 27.22 64.12 20.92
CA MET A 184 28.60 64.59 20.70
C MET A 184 29.42 64.37 19.42
N ARG A 185 29.84 65.55 18.93
CA ARG A 185 30.96 65.93 18.07
C ARG A 185 32.23 66.13 18.92
N LEU A 186 33.40 65.73 18.38
CA LEU A 186 34.76 66.30 18.52
C LEU A 186 35.86 65.24 18.76
N LYS A 187 36.77 65.11 17.79
CA LYS A 187 38.20 64.97 18.06
C LYS A 187 39.01 65.52 16.89
N ASN A 188 39.84 66.50 17.25
CA ASN A 188 40.96 67.20 16.61
C ASN A 188 41.16 67.12 15.10
#